data_AF-A0A077M5C4-F1
#
_entry.id   AF-A0A077M5C4-F1
#
_cell.length_a   1.000
_cell.length_b   1.000
_cell.length_c   1.000
_cell.angle_alpha   90.00
_cell.angle_beta   90.00
_cell.angle_gamma   90.00
#
_symmetry.space_group_name_H-M   'P 1'
#
loop_
_entity.id
_entity.type
_entity.pdbx_description
1 polymer ?
#
loop_
_entity_poly.entity_id
_entity_poly.type
_entity_poly.pdbx_seq_one_letter_code
_entity_poly.pdbx_strand_id
1 'polypeptide(L)'
;MAYGLPSVSFDLAETRVSAGDSALFVADGDLNGFVDAIELLLDDPELRVDLGMKARHRVETILDWRPQAHRYVCAFDAVLGLVRGPAMPELAPPSPAIVGDDIDLEDANVLTEFMRTRGRLDRETPSPDPV
;
A
#
# COMPACT_ATOMS: atom_id res chain seq x y z
N MET A 1 1.08 -1.64 1.94
CA MET A 1 -0.30 -1.10 1.88
C MET A 1 -0.49 -0.17 0.69
N ALA A 2 -0.45 1.17 0.81
CA ALA A 2 -0.82 2.08 -0.30
C ALA A 2 0.01 1.89 -1.59
N TYR A 3 1.33 1.84 -1.43
CA TYR A 3 2.28 1.54 -2.52
C TYR A 3 2.39 0.04 -2.84
N GLY A 4 1.47 -0.78 -2.34
CA GLY A 4 1.51 -2.24 -2.50
C GLY A 4 2.72 -2.92 -1.87
N LEU A 5 3.51 -2.27 -1.00
CA LEU A 5 4.62 -2.93 -0.30
C LEU A 5 4.07 -3.86 0.80
N PRO A 6 4.48 -5.14 0.85
CA PRO A 6 4.10 -6.03 1.94
C PRO A 6 4.73 -5.52 3.25
N SER A 7 4.05 -5.77 4.37
CA SER A 7 4.48 -5.29 5.69
C SER A 7 4.50 -6.43 6.70
N VAL A 8 5.53 -6.41 7.56
CA VAL A 8 5.60 -7.19 8.80
C VAL A 8 5.30 -6.23 9.96
N SER A 9 4.50 -6.67 10.92
CA SER A 9 4.16 -5.87 12.10
C SER A 9 4.00 -6.75 13.32
N PHE A 10 4.16 -6.17 14.51
CA PHE A 10 3.72 -6.87 15.72
C PHE A 10 2.19 -6.94 15.77
N ASP A 11 1.69 -7.97 16.43
CA ASP A 11 0.28 -8.27 16.61
C ASP A 11 -0.36 -7.36 17.66
N LEU A 12 -0.52 -6.09 17.28
CA LEU A 12 -1.18 -5.06 18.06
C LEU A 12 -2.60 -4.83 17.55
N ALA A 13 -3.48 -4.32 18.41
CA ALA A 13 -4.86 -4.06 18.04
C ALA A 13 -4.97 -3.09 16.85
N GLU A 14 -4.17 -2.03 16.85
CA GLU A 14 -4.16 -1.00 15.82
C GLU A 14 -3.66 -1.53 14.47
N THR A 15 -2.64 -2.38 14.49
CA THR A 15 -2.03 -2.95 13.27
C THR A 15 -2.95 -4.02 12.66
N ARG A 16 -3.63 -4.81 13.50
CA ARG A 16 -4.73 -5.72 13.09
C ARG A 16 -5.86 -4.96 12.39
N VAL A 17 -6.33 -3.86 12.99
CA VAL A 17 -7.40 -3.04 12.39
C VAL A 17 -6.94 -2.43 11.06
N SER A 18 -5.70 -1.93 10.99
CA SER A 18 -5.19 -1.24 9.81
C SER A 18 -4.89 -2.19 8.67
N ALA A 19 -4.13 -3.26 8.90
CA ALA A 19 -3.65 -4.15 7.84
C ALA A 19 -4.57 -5.36 7.59
N GLY A 20 -5.43 -5.77 8.53
CA GLY A 20 -6.34 -6.89 8.32
C GLY A 20 -5.58 -8.18 7.98
N ASP A 21 -5.86 -8.77 6.82
CA ASP A 21 -5.22 -9.97 6.28
C ASP A 21 -4.07 -9.66 5.29
N SER A 22 -3.66 -8.39 5.18
CA SER A 22 -2.69 -7.93 4.20
C SER A 22 -1.27 -7.71 4.75
N ALA A 23 -0.97 -8.27 5.92
CA ALA A 23 0.33 -8.17 6.57
C ALA A 23 0.68 -9.47 7.31
N LEU A 24 1.98 -9.71 7.50
CA LEU A 24 2.45 -10.73 8.42
C LEU A 24 2.47 -10.15 9.84
N PHE A 25 1.89 -10.88 10.78
CA PHE A 25 1.85 -10.49 12.19
C PHE A 25 2.74 -11.41 13.01
N VAL A 26 3.50 -10.79 13.90
CA VAL A 26 4.42 -11.46 14.82
C VAL A 26 4.03 -11.13 16.26
N ALA A 27 4.25 -12.05 17.19
CA ALA A 27 3.95 -11.80 18.60
C ALA A 27 4.73 -10.58 19.13
N ASP A 28 4.11 -9.79 20.01
CA ASP A 28 4.75 -8.61 20.60
C ASP A 28 6.07 -8.99 21.30
N GLY A 29 7.14 -8.25 20.99
CA GLY A 29 8.49 -8.48 21.50
C GLY A 29 9.26 -9.65 20.89
N ASP A 30 8.67 -10.44 19.99
CA ASP A 30 9.36 -11.54 19.32
C ASP A 30 10.19 -11.03 18.13
N LEU A 31 11.42 -10.61 18.43
CA LEU A 31 12.36 -10.10 17.44
C LEU A 31 12.81 -11.17 16.43
N ASN A 32 12.96 -12.43 16.86
CA ASN A 32 13.38 -13.50 15.96
C ASN A 32 12.27 -13.80 14.95
N GLY A 33 11.02 -13.93 15.42
CA GLY A 33 9.87 -14.09 14.52
C GLY A 33 9.71 -12.93 13.54
N PHE A 34 10.11 -11.70 13.93
CA PHE A 34 10.09 -10.54 13.05
C PHE A 34 11.13 -10.65 11.93
N VAL A 35 12.34 -11.11 12.26
CA VAL A 35 13.40 -11.40 11.27
C VAL A 35 12.95 -12.51 10.33
N ASP A 36 12.46 -13.63 10.86
CA ASP A 36 12.00 -14.77 10.08
C ASP A 36 10.88 -14.36 9.10
N ALA A 37 9.95 -13.49 9.53
CA ALA A 37 8.89 -12.98 8.67
C ALA A 37 9.42 -12.05 7.54
N ILE A 38 10.46 -11.27 7.80
CA ILE A 38 11.13 -10.49 6.75
C ILE A 38 11.84 -11.43 5.77
N GLU A 39 12.60 -12.42 6.26
CA GLU A 39 13.29 -13.41 5.42
C GLU A 39 12.31 -14.16 4.52
N LEU A 40 11.18 -14.61 5.07
CA LEU A 40 10.10 -15.22 4.31
C LEU A 40 9.64 -14.32 3.15
N LEU A 41 9.45 -13.02 3.39
CA LEU A 41 9.08 -12.09 2.32
C LEU A 41 10.21 -11.89 1.31
N LEU A 42 11.49 -11.95 1.70
CA LEU A 42 12.60 -11.84 0.75
C LEU A 42 12.67 -13.05 -0.18
N ASP A 43 12.46 -14.24 0.37
CA ASP A 43 12.57 -15.51 -0.34
C ASP A 43 11.32 -15.85 -1.18
N ASP A 44 10.14 -15.35 -0.80
CA ASP A 44 8.88 -15.65 -1.50
C ASP A 44 8.34 -14.43 -2.28
N PRO A 45 8.68 -14.28 -3.58
CA PRO A 45 8.18 -13.19 -4.41
C PRO A 45 6.67 -13.25 -4.66
N GLU A 46 6.05 -14.44 -4.66
CA GLU A 46 4.61 -14.56 -4.85
C GLU A 46 3.85 -14.03 -3.64
N LEU A 47 4.31 -14.38 -2.44
CA LEU A 47 3.75 -13.87 -1.19
C LEU A 47 3.86 -12.34 -1.10
N ARG A 48 4.97 -11.76 -1.54
CA ARG A 48 5.11 -10.28 -1.60
C ARG A 48 4.06 -9.64 -2.49
N VAL A 49 3.79 -10.23 -3.65
CA VAL A 49 2.82 -9.73 -4.61
C VAL A 49 1.42 -9.86 -4.03
N ASP A 50 1.06 -11.03 -3.50
CA ASP A 50 -0.27 -11.28 -2.91
C ASP A 50 -0.57 -10.30 -1.75
N LEU A 51 0.32 -10.23 -0.76
CA LEU A 51 0.15 -9.30 0.36
C LEU A 51 0.16 -7.85 -0.11
N GLY A 52 1.02 -7.52 -1.07
CA GLY A 52 1.07 -6.18 -1.66
C GLY A 52 -0.25 -5.76 -2.31
N MET A 53 -0.84 -6.63 -3.11
CA MET A 53 -2.12 -6.41 -3.80
C MET A 53 -3.26 -6.27 -2.80
N LYS A 54 -3.38 -7.18 -1.83
CA LYS A 54 -4.38 -7.08 -0.73
C LYS A 54 -4.25 -5.77 0.02
N ALA A 55 -3.02 -5.39 0.33
CA ALA A 55 -2.72 -4.21 1.12
C ALA A 55 -3.04 -2.91 0.37
N ARG A 56 -2.84 -2.89 -0.96
CA ARG A 56 -3.22 -1.76 -1.82
C ARG A 56 -4.73 -1.65 -1.95
N HIS A 57 -5.39 -2.77 -2.27
CA HIS A 57 -6.85 -2.83 -2.39
C HIS A 57 -7.55 -2.35 -1.11
N ARG A 58 -7.05 -2.77 0.06
CA ARG A 58 -7.56 -2.31 1.36
C ARG A 58 -7.41 -0.81 1.55
N VAL A 59 -6.29 -0.22 1.13
CA VAL A 59 -6.09 1.21 1.23
C VAL A 59 -7.09 1.96 0.37
N GLU A 60 -7.22 1.59 -0.90
CA GLU A 60 -8.10 2.26 -1.86
C GLU A 60 -9.58 2.18 -1.44
N THR A 61 -9.99 1.08 -0.81
CA THR A 61 -11.40 0.83 -0.49
C THR A 61 -11.82 1.24 0.93
N ILE A 62 -10.91 1.17 1.91
CA ILE A 62 -11.24 1.35 3.34
C ILE A 62 -10.49 2.51 3.97
N LEU A 63 -9.21 2.68 3.63
CA LEU A 63 -8.32 3.64 4.30
C LEU A 63 -8.09 4.93 3.49
N ASP A 64 -8.70 5.06 2.31
CA ASP A 64 -8.59 6.23 1.45
C ASP A 64 -9.18 7.48 2.12
N TRP A 65 -8.56 8.63 1.89
CA TRP A 65 -8.98 9.87 2.53
C TRP A 65 -10.34 10.39 2.04
N ARG A 66 -10.75 10.08 0.80
CA ARG A 66 -12.01 10.57 0.23
C ARG A 66 -13.25 10.02 0.95
N PRO A 67 -13.42 8.68 1.13
CA PRO A 67 -14.53 8.15 1.91
C PRO A 67 -14.44 8.56 3.39
N GLN A 68 -13.23 8.74 3.94
CA GLN A 68 -13.05 9.22 5.31
C GLN A 68 -13.47 10.69 5.48
N ALA A 69 -13.08 11.57 4.56
CA ALA A 69 -13.46 12.98 4.55
C ALA A 69 -14.98 13.14 4.52
N HIS A 70 -15.68 12.37 3.68
CA HIS A 70 -17.14 12.34 3.67
C HIS A 70 -17.71 11.99 5.05
N ARG A 71 -17.21 10.94 5.71
CA ARG A 71 -17.67 10.54 7.05
C ARG A 71 -17.40 11.63 8.10
N TYR A 72 -16.23 12.25 8.08
CA TYR A 72 -15.89 13.35 8.99
C TYR A 72 -16.81 14.55 8.79
N VAL A 73 -17.06 14.97 7.55
CA VAL A 73 -17.97 16.09 7.28
C VAL A 73 -19.39 15.76 7.75
N CYS A 74 -19.90 14.54 7.48
CA CYS A 74 -21.21 14.13 8.00
C CYS A 74 -21.28 14.19 9.54
N ALA A 75 -20.22 13.81 10.25
CA ALA A 75 -20.17 13.91 11.70
C ALA A 75 -20.25 15.37 12.18
N PHE A 76 -19.51 16.29 11.54
CA PHE A 76 -19.59 17.71 11.87
C PHE A 76 -20.94 18.32 11.52
N ASP A 77 -21.50 17.99 10.35
CA ASP A 77 -22.82 18.46 9.93
C ASP A 77 -23.90 18.01 10.92
N ALA A 78 -23.84 16.77 11.42
CA ALA A 78 -24.76 16.26 12.43
C ALA A 78 -24.67 17.04 13.76
N VAL A 79 -23.46 17.34 14.23
CA VAL A 79 -23.24 18.13 15.46
C VAL A 79 -23.71 19.59 15.28
N LEU A 80 -23.56 20.14 14.08
CA LEU A 80 -23.89 21.53 13.77
C LEU A 80 -25.35 21.72 13.30
N GLY A 81 -26.11 20.64 13.10
CA GLY A 81 -27.49 20.70 12.57
C GLY A 81 -27.55 21.13 11.10
N LEU A 82 -26.51 20.87 10.32
CA LEU A 82 -26.44 21.20 8.90
C LEU A 82 -26.94 20.02 8.06
N VAL A 83 -27.69 20.32 7.00
CA VAL A 83 -28.08 19.34 5.99
C VAL A 83 -27.37 19.71 4.69
N ARG A 84 -26.33 18.94 4.35
CA ARG A 84 -25.56 19.09 3.11
C ARG A 84 -25.60 17.79 2.32
N GLY A 85 -25.39 17.90 1.00
CA GLY A 85 -25.13 16.74 0.16
C GLY A 85 -23.77 16.10 0.48
N PRO A 86 -23.44 14.96 -0.14
CA PRO A 86 -22.18 14.27 0.11
C PRO A 86 -20.99 15.19 -0.14
N ALA A 87 -20.21 15.46 0.91
CA ALA A 87 -18.97 16.23 0.82
C ALA A 87 -17.82 15.31 0.43
N MET A 88 -17.76 14.95 -0.85
CA MET A 88 -16.57 14.30 -1.40
C MET A 88 -15.62 15.38 -1.92
N PRO A 89 -14.41 15.51 -1.38
CA PRO A 89 -13.42 16.38 -1.99
C PRO A 89 -13.16 15.91 -3.42
N GLU A 90 -13.19 16.85 -4.35
CA GLU A 90 -12.73 16.64 -5.71
C GLU A 90 -11.23 16.39 -5.68
N LEU A 91 -10.77 15.38 -6.42
CA LEU A 91 -9.33 15.16 -6.55
C LEU A 91 -8.76 16.31 -7.35
N ALA A 92 -7.61 16.83 -6.91
CA ALA A 92 -6.80 17.64 -7.80
C ALA A 92 -6.52 16.81 -9.07
N PRO A 93 -6.50 17.44 -10.26
CA PRO A 93 -6.07 16.73 -11.46
C PRO A 93 -4.69 16.12 -11.20
N PRO A 94 -4.40 14.95 -11.78
CA PRO A 94 -3.08 14.34 -11.64
C PRO A 94 -2.02 15.36 -12.04
N SER A 95 -0.91 15.38 -11.30
CA SER A 95 0.24 16.17 -11.72
C SER A 95 0.67 15.71 -13.12
N PRO A 96 1.20 16.61 -13.97
CA PRO A 96 1.72 16.21 -15.27
C PRO A 96 2.66 15.02 -15.08
N ALA A 97 2.53 14.01 -15.93
CA ALA A 97 3.47 12.89 -15.98
C ALA A 97 4.90 13.42 -15.90
N ILE A 98 5.66 12.97 -14.90
CA ILE A 98 7.10 13.20 -14.92
C ILE A 98 7.60 12.36 -16.09
N VAL A 99 8.33 12.95 -17.04
CA VAL A 99 8.88 12.24 -18.20
C VAL A 99 9.56 10.95 -17.73
N GLY A 100 8.95 9.81 -18.04
CA GLY A 100 9.25 8.50 -17.46
C GLY A 100 8.24 7.44 -17.93
N ASP A 101 8.48 6.19 -17.55
CA ASP A 101 7.64 5.04 -17.90
C ASP A 101 6.50 4.92 -16.87
N ASP A 102 5.42 5.67 -17.08
CA ASP A 102 4.26 5.65 -16.20
C ASP A 102 3.56 4.28 -16.27
N ILE A 103 3.20 3.75 -15.10
CA ILE A 103 2.56 2.44 -14.97
C ILE A 103 1.06 2.63 -14.85
N ASP A 104 0.30 1.94 -15.70
CA ASP A 104 -1.15 1.87 -15.56
C ASP A 104 -1.51 1.05 -14.31
N LEU A 105 -1.95 1.74 -13.26
CA LEU A 105 -2.31 1.13 -11.99
C LEU A 105 -3.71 0.48 -12.02
N GLU A 106 -4.52 0.76 -13.05
CA GLU A 106 -5.86 0.18 -13.22
C GLU A 106 -5.80 -1.17 -13.96
N ASP A 107 -4.74 -1.43 -14.73
CA ASP A 107 -4.49 -2.75 -15.30
C ASP A 107 -3.87 -3.68 -14.24
N ALA A 108 -4.67 -4.64 -13.79
CA ALA A 108 -4.27 -5.61 -12.77
C ALA A 108 -3.05 -6.46 -13.16
N ASN A 109 -2.86 -6.77 -14.46
CA ASN A 109 -1.72 -7.56 -14.92
C ASN A 109 -0.45 -6.71 -14.90
N VAL A 110 -0.52 -5.47 -15.39
CA VAL A 110 0.59 -4.51 -15.36
C VAL A 110 1.00 -4.23 -13.92
N LEU A 111 0.03 -3.97 -13.03
CA LEU A 111 0.28 -3.73 -11.62
C LEU A 111 0.92 -4.95 -10.93
N THR A 112 0.43 -6.17 -11.21
CA THR A 112 0.98 -7.41 -10.66
C THR A 112 2.44 -7.60 -11.08
N GLU A 113 2.73 -7.40 -12.37
CA GLU A 113 4.09 -7.52 -12.89
C GLU A 113 5.02 -6.44 -12.30
N PHE A 114 4.54 -5.20 -12.18
CA PHE A 114 5.28 -4.15 -11.48
C PHE A 114 5.57 -4.52 -10.02
N MET A 115 4.58 -5.04 -9.28
CA MET A 115 4.79 -5.44 -7.89
C MET A 115 5.83 -6.55 -7.73
N ARG A 116 5.96 -7.42 -8.75
CA ARG A 116 6.94 -8.51 -8.81
C ARG A 116 8.34 -8.01 -9.13
N THR A 117 8.47 -7.08 -10.06
CA THR A 117 9.75 -6.64 -10.62
C THR A 117 10.33 -5.40 -9.96
N ARG A 118 9.51 -4.57 -9.29
CA ARG A 118 9.96 -3.35 -8.61
C ARG A 118 11.14 -3.64 -7.67
N GLY A 119 12.15 -2.77 -7.71
CA GLY A 119 13.35 -2.89 -6.89
C GLY A 119 14.37 -3.94 -7.37
N ARG A 120 14.07 -4.71 -8.43
CA ARG A 120 15.12 -5.37 -9.21
C ARG A 120 15.79 -4.30 -10.05
N LEU A 121 17.02 -3.94 -9.67
CA LEU A 121 17.92 -3.31 -10.63
C LEU A 121 18.24 -4.40 -11.65
N ASP A 122 17.89 -4.17 -12.91
CA ASP A 122 18.40 -5.00 -14.00
C ASP A 122 19.93 -4.97 -13.92
N ARG A 123 20.53 -6.04 -13.40
CA ARG A 123 21.99 -6.23 -13.33
C ARG A 123 22.59 -6.49 -14.72
N GLU A 124 22.01 -5.91 -15.76
CA GLU A 124 22.51 -6.02 -17.14
C GLU A 124 23.29 -4.78 -17.58
N THR A 125 23.47 -3.75 -16.74
CA THR A 125 24.47 -2.72 -17.03
C THR A 125 25.84 -3.22 -16.58
N PRO A 126 26.76 -3.60 -17.49
CA PRO A 126 28.12 -3.95 -17.09
C PRO A 126 28.76 -2.75 -16.40
N SER A 127 29.35 -2.98 -15.24
CA SER A 127 30.22 -2.01 -14.59
C SER A 127 31.29 -1.56 -15.59
N PRO A 128 31.52 -0.26 -15.82
CA PRO A 128 32.69 0.16 -16.57
C PRO A 128 33.93 -0.37 -15.82
N ASP A 129 34.82 -1.04 -16.54
CA ASP A 129 36.08 -1.55 -16.00
C ASP A 129 36.85 -0.38 -15.34
N PRO A 130 37.45 -0.59 -14.16
CA PRO A 130 38.25 0.44 -13.52
C PRO A 130 39.50 0.73 -14.36
N VAL A 131 39.71 2.02 -14.66
CA VAL A 131 40.89 2.59 -15.33
C VAL A 131 42.11 2.54 -14.40
#